data_AF-A0A382FDS7-F1
#
_entry.id   AF-A0A382FDS7-F1
#
_cell.length_a   1.000
_cell.length_b   1.000
_cell.length_c   1.000
_cell.angle_alpha   90.00
_cell.angle_beta   90.00
_cell.angle_gamma   90.00
#
_symmetry.space_group_name_H-M   'P 1'
#
loop_
_entity.id
_entity.type
_entity.pdbx_description
1 polymer ?
#
loop_
_entity_poly.entity_id
_entity_poly.type
_entity_poly.pdbx_seq_one_letter_code
_entity_poly.pdbx_strand_id
1 'polypeptide(L)' 'FRQKILESFPDADIGYDINEKRQKMVDGWPMDTNDSAAKNEWNWQPYHNLDKGMNEYLIPDLKKMYT' A
#
# COMPACT_ATOMS: atom_id res chain seq x y z
N PHE A 1 0.28 -0.07 7.16
CA PHE A 1 0.69 1.21 6.55
C PHE A 1 1.19 2.24 7.56
N ARG A 2 0.36 2.76 8.50
CA ARG A 2 0.79 3.75 9.51
C ARG A 2 2.16 3.43 10.15
N GLN A 3 2.32 2.21 10.66
CA GLN A 3 3.56 1.75 11.28
C GLN A 3 4.79 1.87 10.35
N LYS A 4 4.67 1.45 9.08
CA LYS A 4 5.74 1.53 8.08
C LYS A 4 6.15 2.97 7.75
N ILE A 5 5.19 3.90 7.76
CA ILE A 5 5.48 5.33 7.57
C ILE A 5 6.25 5.87 8.77
N LEU A 6 5.79 5.58 10.00
CA LEU A 6 6.46 6.04 11.22
C LEU A 6 7.87 5.47 11.41
N GLU A 7 8.15 4.28 10.88
CA GLU A 7 9.52 3.72 10.83
C GLU A 7 10.48 4.59 10.00
N SER A 8 9.99 5.29 8.97
CA SER A 8 10.81 6.14 8.08
C SER A 8 10.69 7.63 8.34
N PHE A 9 9.57 8.06 8.92
CA PHE A 9 9.23 9.45 9.24
C PHE A 9 8.60 9.47 10.64
N PRO A 10 9.42 9.45 11.70
CA PRO A 10 8.93 9.30 13.09
C PRO A 10 7.95 10.40 13.52
N ASP A 11 8.12 11.61 12.96
CA ASP A 11 7.32 12.78 13.28
C ASP A 11 6.10 12.95 12.36
N ALA A 12 5.80 11.98 11.49
CA ALA A 12 4.66 12.06 10.59
C ALA A 12 3.33 12.10 11.35
N ASP A 13 2.56 13.17 11.14
CA ASP A 13 1.19 13.26 11.63
C ASP A 13 0.23 12.59 10.64
N ILE A 14 -0.59 11.67 11.13
CA ILE A 14 -1.45 10.81 10.32
C ILE A 14 -2.86 10.83 10.91
N GLY A 15 -3.76 11.53 10.23
CA GLY A 15 -5.19 11.62 10.56
C GLY A 15 -6.08 10.99 9.48
N TYR A 16 -7.38 10.98 9.76
CA TYR A 16 -8.42 10.52 8.83
C TYR A 16 -9.49 11.60 8.67
N ASP A 17 -9.70 12.03 7.43
CA ASP A 17 -10.87 12.83 7.02
C ASP A 17 -11.67 12.00 6.02
N ILE A 18 -12.75 11.38 6.50
CA ILE A 18 -13.46 10.34 5.76
C ILE A 18 -14.39 10.98 4.74
N ASN A 19 -14.13 10.70 3.46
CA ASN A 19 -15.07 11.01 2.41
C ASN A 19 -16.10 9.88 2.27
N GLU A 20 -17.31 10.10 2.78
CA GLU A 20 -18.41 9.12 2.79
C GLU A 20 -18.71 8.50 1.42
N LYS A 21 -18.59 9.25 0.32
CA LYS A 21 -18.83 8.72 -1.02
C LYS A 21 -17.75 7.71 -1.43
N ARG A 22 -16.48 8.02 -1.16
CA ARG A 22 -15.36 7.11 -1.45
C ARG A 22 -15.34 5.92 -0.51
N GLN A 23 -15.65 6.13 0.78
CA GLN A 23 -15.72 5.04 1.75
C GLN A 23 -16.72 3.97 1.30
N LYS A 24 -17.92 4.37 0.87
CA LYS A 24 -18.92 3.44 0.33
C LYS A 24 -18.46 2.67 -0.92
N MET A 25 -17.62 3.27 -1.76
CA MET A 25 -17.04 2.56 -2.91
C MET A 25 -16.03 1.51 -2.45
N VAL A 26 -15.15 1.89 -1.52
CA VAL A 26 -14.12 1.01 -0.96
C VAL A 26 -14.73 -0.14 -0.15
N ASP A 27 -15.78 0.13 0.63
CA ASP A 27 -16.52 -0.88 1.41
C ASP A 27 -17.19 -1.94 0.51
N GLY A 28 -17.44 -1.59 -0.76
CA GLY A 28 -17.97 -2.51 -1.75
C GLY A 28 -16.92 -3.37 -2.46
N TRP A 29 -15.63 -3.13 -2.25
CA TRP A 29 -14.56 -3.90 -2.87
C TRP A 29 -14.19 -5.13 -2.04
N PRO A 30 -13.71 -6.23 -2.67
CA PRO A 30 -13.18 -7.35 -1.92
C PRO A 30 -11.90 -6.93 -1.19
N MET A 31 -11.71 -7.45 0.03
CA MET A 31 -10.51 -7.19 0.83
C MET A 31 -9.26 -7.82 0.21
N ASP A 32 -9.41 -8.94 -0.48
CA ASP A 32 -8.32 -9.67 -1.11
C ASP A 32 -8.79 -10.31 -2.43
N THR A 33 -7.84 -10.66 -3.30
CA THR A 33 -8.10 -11.26 -4.61
C THR A 33 -7.50 -12.65 -4.68
N ASN A 34 -8.30 -13.65 -5.02
CA ASN A 34 -7.77 -14.97 -5.34
C ASN A 34 -7.07 -14.93 -6.71
N ASP A 35 -5.75 -15.03 -6.69
CA ASP A 35 -4.86 -14.99 -7.84
C ASP A 35 -4.37 -16.39 -8.26
N SER A 36 -4.97 -17.48 -7.74
CA SER A 36 -4.49 -18.85 -7.95
C SER A 36 -4.46 -19.27 -9.43
N ALA A 37 -5.45 -18.84 -10.23
CA ALA A 37 -5.48 -19.16 -11.66
C ALA A 37 -4.25 -18.57 -12.38
N ALA A 38 -3.90 -17.32 -12.07
CA ALA A 38 -2.76 -16.65 -12.67
C ALA A 38 -1.42 -17.27 -12.27
N LYS A 39 -1.28 -17.63 -10.99
CA LYS A 39 -0.13 -18.38 -10.47
C LYS A 39 0.03 -19.74 -11.16
N ASN A 40 -1.07 -20.44 -11.40
CA ASN A 40 -1.02 -21.80 -11.95
C ASN A 40 -0.84 -21.83 -13.47
N GLU A 41 -1.51 -20.95 -14.20
CA GLU A 41 -1.59 -21.02 -15.66
C GLU A 41 -0.42 -20.36 -16.36
N TRP A 42 0.11 -19.26 -15.78
CA TRP A 42 1.19 -18.49 -16.40
C TRP A 42 2.26 -18.04 -15.39
N ASN A 43 2.34 -18.75 -14.26
CA ASN A 43 3.35 -18.56 -13.21
C ASN A 43 3.48 -17.11 -12.76
N TRP A 44 2.36 -16.39 -12.69
CA TRP A 44 2.36 -15.03 -12.20
C TRP A 44 2.84 -14.98 -10.75
N GLN A 45 3.74 -14.06 -10.45
CA GLN A 45 4.21 -13.80 -9.09
C GLN A 45 4.30 -12.28 -8.87
N PRO A 46 3.81 -11.76 -7.73
CA PRO A 46 3.95 -10.34 -7.41
C PRO A 46 5.43 -10.01 -7.17
N TYR A 47 5.95 -8.99 -7.84
CA TYR A 47 7.35 -8.58 -7.67
C TYR A 47 7.61 -7.87 -6.33
N HIS A 48 6.61 -7.15 -5.82
CA HIS A 48 6.65 -6.45 -4.55
C HIS A 48 5.60 -7.01 -3.59
N ASN A 49 6.03 -7.36 -2.38
CA ASN A 49 5.15 -7.41 -1.22
C ASN A 49 5.11 -6.02 -0.57
N LEU A 50 4.37 -5.87 0.54
CA LEU A 50 4.25 -4.59 1.23
C LEU A 50 5.61 -4.00 1.62
N ASP A 51 6.48 -4.78 2.26
CA ASP A 51 7.80 -4.30 2.71
C ASP A 51 8.68 -3.83 1.55
N LYS A 52 8.76 -4.64 0.50
CA LYS A 52 9.56 -4.35 -0.68
C LYS A 52 9.01 -3.13 -1.43
N GLY A 53 7.70 -3.04 -1.61
CA GLY A 53 7.06 -1.89 -2.25
C GLY A 53 7.27 -0.59 -1.47
N MET A 54 7.20 -0.64 -0.14
CA MET A 54 7.47 0.52 0.70
C MET A 54 8.94 0.96 0.57
N ASN A 55 9.89 0.03 0.73
CA ASN A 55 11.31 0.35 0.84
C ASN A 55 11.98 0.67 -0.50
N GLU A 56 11.58 -0.01 -1.58
CA GLU A 56 12.24 0.13 -2.89
C GLU A 56 11.53 1.12 -3.81
N TYR A 57 10.21 1.26 -3.69
CA TYR A 57 9.42 2.08 -4.60
C TYR A 57 8.93 3.38 -3.97
N LEU A 58 8.28 3.33 -2.80
CA LEU A 58 7.58 4.51 -2.25
C LEU A 58 8.47 5.44 -1.41
N ILE A 59 9.15 4.90 -0.39
CA ILE A 59 9.91 5.71 0.59
C ILE A 59 11.09 6.48 -0.04
N PRO A 60 11.89 5.91 -0.96
CA PRO A 60 13.03 6.63 -1.54
C PRO A 60 12.63 7.95 -2.19
N ASP A 61 11.52 7.97 -2.93
CA ASP A 61 11.05 9.17 -3.61
C ASP A 61 10.35 10.15 -2.66
N LEU A 62 9.61 9.66 -1.66
CA LEU A 62 9.09 10.51 -0.59
C LEU A 62 10.20 11.23 0.17
N LYS A 63 11.31 10.55 0.50
CA LYS A 63 12.45 11.19 1.19
C LYS A 63 13.03 12.34 0.38
N LYS A 64 13.11 12.24 -0.95
CA LYS A 64 13.60 13.33 -1.81
C LYS A 64 12.70 14.58 -1.79
N MET A 65 11.42 14.45 -1.44
CA MET A 65 10.47 15.56 -1.40
C MET A 65 10.45 16.29 -0.04
N TYR A 66 10.80 15.59 1.03
CA TYR A 66 10.70 16.09 2.41
C TYR A 66 12.06 16.20 3.14
N THR A 67 13.17 15.94 2.43
CA THR A 67 14.56 16.17 2.90
C THR A 67 15.23 17.19 1.99
#